data_AF-A0A3M6UM42-F1
#
_entry.id   AF-A0A3M6UM42-F1
#
_cell.length_a   1.000
_cell.length_b   1.000
_cell.length_c   1.000
_cell.angle_alpha   90.00
_cell.angle_beta   90.00
_cell.angle_gamma   90.00
#
_symmetry.space_group_name_H-M   'P 1'
#
loop_
_entity.id
_entity.type
_entity.pdbx_description
1 polymer ?
#
loop_
_entity_poly.entity_id
_entity_poly.type
_entity_poly.pdbx_seq_one_letter_code
_entity_poly.pdbx_strand_id
1 'polypeptide(L)'
;MKISYSPIHTSHMVGHRRQKYLLYIGLILIILVVLILYYFGANRELENLTVLGGIGSENLSAEISAIEPYDNSVKFDSQWLKKNCLQGFNVTDEVGNIGKLVDAWKNAPRRDCSQVLNWFEACIQFFTSCNQSVHRFNVHIHCLAHMINTMSNTFKVEKFHSLIIWRRHNPLEINEEELLDAMETAQKWFHRAHQYDEQYTIPHIYLDILPRASASQVHPHFHVALARDHYYARWAHFQVSAMKYSANHDGENYFSALNRIHSALGLSVQHGNASVIASVTPAAPYEIYLFSKTPCKDLFQLLYYSIAALRDDMELYAMSAGMGPLTDQSDLPAIIRLVYRGPAEARRADIDSLMLFGTVNVNVDPYTVIKSIKQSIAKRRPKPG
;
A
#
# COMPACT_ATOMS: atom_id res chain seq x y z
N MET A 1 26.80 45.32 26.83
CA MET A 1 26.73 46.01 25.53
C MET A 1 25.61 45.34 24.73
N LYS A 2 24.44 45.98 24.58
CA LYS A 2 23.29 45.44 23.83
C LYS A 2 23.38 45.96 22.39
N ILE A 3 23.50 45.05 21.42
CA ILE A 3 23.47 45.38 20.00
C ILE A 3 22.03 45.22 19.52
N SER A 4 21.44 46.33 19.07
CA SER A 4 20.13 46.40 18.44
C SER A 4 20.29 46.17 16.93
N TYR A 5 19.53 45.22 16.36
CA TYR A 5 19.46 45.02 14.91
C TYR A 5 18.20 45.70 14.37
N SER A 6 18.40 46.62 13.42
CA SER A 6 17.34 47.22 12.60
C SER A 6 17.10 46.36 11.35
N PRO A 7 15.86 46.03 10.96
CA PRO A 7 15.59 45.25 9.75
C PRO A 7 15.67 46.14 8.50
N ILE A 8 16.50 45.73 7.54
CA ILE A 8 16.62 46.36 6.22
C ILE A 8 15.52 45.81 5.30
N HIS A 9 14.64 46.70 4.81
CA HIS A 9 13.65 46.42 3.78
C HIS A 9 14.30 46.03 2.45
N THR A 10 14.17 44.76 2.03
CA THR A 10 14.62 44.25 0.71
C THR A 10 13.47 43.79 -0.19
N SER A 11 12.23 44.17 0.09
CA SER A 11 11.05 43.68 -0.64
C SER A 11 10.84 44.25 -2.06
N HIS A 12 11.60 45.25 -2.50
CA HIS A 12 11.32 45.96 -3.76
C HIS A 12 12.10 45.50 -5.01
N MET A 13 13.10 44.61 -4.91
CA MET A 13 13.91 44.21 -6.08
C MET A 13 13.51 42.85 -6.72
N VAL A 14 12.62 42.07 -6.11
CA VAL A 14 12.22 40.75 -6.63
C VAL A 14 11.12 40.84 -7.71
N GLY A 15 10.34 41.94 -7.73
CA GLY A 15 9.23 42.13 -8.67
C GLY A 15 9.68 42.29 -10.13
N HIS A 16 10.78 43.00 -10.38
CA HIS A 16 11.14 43.41 -11.74
C HIS A 16 11.74 42.26 -12.58
N ARG A 17 12.44 41.30 -11.96
CA ARG A 17 12.94 40.08 -12.64
C ARG A 17 11.81 39.10 -13.00
N ARG A 18 10.79 38.97 -12.14
CA ARG A 18 9.63 38.11 -12.41
C ARG A 18 8.76 38.64 -13.55
N GLN A 19 8.57 39.96 -13.65
CA GLN A 19 7.84 40.56 -14.78
C GLN A 19 8.50 40.31 -16.14
N LYS A 20 9.83 40.39 -16.23
CA LYS A 20 10.55 40.09 -17.48
C LYS A 20 10.36 38.62 -17.91
N TYR A 21 10.40 37.69 -16.95
CA TYR A 21 10.16 36.27 -17.25
C TYR A 21 8.74 35.98 -17.74
N LEU A 22 7.72 36.64 -17.18
CA LEU A 22 6.33 36.48 -17.63
C LEU A 22 6.12 37.01 -19.05
N LEU A 23 6.78 38.12 -19.42
CA LEU A 23 6.75 38.65 -20.79
C LEU A 23 7.39 37.67 -21.79
N TYR A 24 8.54 37.08 -21.46
CA TYR A 24 9.19 36.09 -22.34
C TYR A 24 8.35 34.83 -22.50
N ILE A 25 7.75 34.31 -21.43
CA ILE A 25 6.86 33.13 -21.49
C ILE A 25 5.62 33.44 -22.35
N GLY A 26 5.02 34.61 -22.18
CA GLY A 26 3.89 35.06 -22.99
C GLY A 26 4.24 35.13 -24.49
N LEU A 27 5.41 35.67 -24.83
CA LEU A 27 5.87 35.77 -26.21
C LEU A 27 6.12 34.40 -26.86
N ILE A 28 6.72 33.46 -26.10
CA ILE A 28 6.94 32.08 -26.55
C ILE A 28 5.62 31.37 -26.83
N LEU A 29 4.61 31.52 -25.95
CA LEU A 29 3.30 30.90 -26.14
C LEU A 29 2.58 31.44 -27.39
N ILE A 30 2.69 32.75 -27.66
CA ILE A 30 2.12 33.36 -28.87
C ILE A 30 2.77 32.79 -30.13
N ILE A 31 4.11 32.67 -30.14
CA ILE A 31 4.85 32.07 -31.27
C ILE A 31 4.42 30.62 -31.49
N LEU A 32 4.24 29.86 -30.41
CA LEU A 32 3.87 28.44 -30.47
C LEU A 32 2.44 28.26 -31.01
N VAL A 33 1.50 29.11 -30.61
CA VAL A 33 0.13 29.11 -31.16
C VAL A 33 0.13 29.50 -32.64
N VAL A 34 0.91 30.50 -33.04
CA VAL A 34 1.03 30.88 -34.46
C VAL A 34 1.65 29.74 -35.28
N LEU A 35 2.67 29.05 -34.76
CA LEU A 35 3.26 27.88 -35.41
C LEU A 35 2.27 26.73 -35.52
N ILE A 36 1.47 26.46 -34.48
CA ILE A 36 0.44 25.42 -34.53
C ILE A 36 -0.62 25.79 -35.58
N LEU A 37 -1.11 27.02 -35.60
CA LEU A 37 -2.09 27.46 -36.60
C LEU A 37 -1.49 27.48 -38.01
N TYR A 38 -0.20 27.78 -38.16
CA TYR A 38 0.48 27.75 -39.46
C TYR A 38 0.70 26.31 -39.98
N TYR A 39 1.12 25.39 -39.10
CA TYR A 39 1.41 24.01 -39.50
C TYR A 39 0.18 23.11 -39.53
N PHE A 40 -0.83 23.36 -38.70
CA PHE A 40 -2.03 22.54 -38.59
C PHE A 40 -3.31 23.22 -39.10
N GLY A 41 -3.30 24.54 -39.34
CA GLY A 41 -4.47 25.27 -39.81
C GLY A 41 -4.65 25.31 -41.33
N ALA A 42 -3.76 24.70 -42.11
CA ALA A 42 -3.94 24.54 -43.55
C ALA A 42 -4.51 23.15 -43.86
N ASN A 43 -5.84 23.11 -44.00
CA ASN A 43 -6.66 22.07 -44.64
C ASN A 43 -5.99 20.70 -44.84
N ARG A 44 -6.31 19.75 -43.94
CA ARG A 44 -6.41 18.34 -44.33
C ARG A 44 -7.72 17.78 -43.80
N GLU A 45 -8.60 17.46 -44.74
CA GLU A 45 -9.73 16.58 -44.52
C GLU A 45 -9.22 15.29 -43.88
N LEU A 46 -9.76 14.98 -42.71
CA LEU A 46 -9.39 13.80 -41.94
C LEU A 46 -10.13 12.60 -42.55
N GLU A 47 -9.51 11.94 -43.52
CA GLU A 47 -9.99 10.66 -44.03
C GLU A 47 -9.94 9.60 -42.93
N ASN A 48 -11.04 8.86 -42.83
CA ASN A 48 -11.35 7.75 -41.95
C ASN A 48 -10.18 6.80 -41.66
N LEU A 49 -9.63 6.84 -40.44
CA LEU A 49 -8.87 5.73 -39.88
C LEU A 49 -9.86 4.68 -39.33
N THR A 50 -10.17 3.69 -40.15
CA THR A 50 -10.79 2.44 -39.73
C THR A 50 -9.70 1.54 -39.15
N VAL A 51 -9.73 1.31 -37.84
CA VAL A 51 -8.90 0.29 -37.18
C VAL A 51 -9.65 -1.04 -37.29
N LEU A 52 -9.01 -1.99 -37.98
CA LEU A 52 -9.44 -3.38 -38.14
C LEU A 52 -9.62 -4.05 -36.77
N GLY A 53 -10.87 -4.32 -36.43
CA GLY A 53 -11.27 -5.20 -35.33
C GLY A 53 -11.63 -6.59 -35.85
N GLY A 54 -11.11 -7.62 -35.19
CA GLY A 54 -11.32 -9.04 -35.45
C GLY A 54 -9.98 -9.77 -35.40
N ILE A 55 -9.75 -10.85 -34.64
CA ILE A 55 -10.60 -11.97 -34.25
C ILE A 55 -10.03 -12.53 -32.92
N GLY A 56 -10.89 -12.88 -31.95
CA GLY A 56 -10.91 -14.27 -31.48
C GLY A 56 -11.34 -14.37 -30.02
N SER A 57 -12.63 -14.19 -29.77
CA SER A 57 -13.30 -14.55 -28.51
C SER A 57 -14.09 -15.83 -28.77
N GLU A 58 -13.49 -16.98 -28.50
CA GLU A 58 -14.25 -18.20 -28.26
C GLU A 58 -13.65 -18.93 -27.06
N ASN A 59 -14.54 -19.28 -26.12
CA ASN A 59 -14.36 -20.17 -24.98
C ASN A 59 -13.58 -19.65 -23.76
N LEU A 60 -14.03 -18.52 -23.20
CA LEU A 60 -13.86 -18.28 -21.76
C LEU A 60 -15.05 -18.94 -21.04
N SER A 61 -14.73 -19.95 -20.23
CA SER A 61 -15.64 -20.93 -19.62
C SER A 61 -16.76 -20.30 -18.77
N ALA A 62 -17.89 -21.01 -18.71
CA ALA A 62 -19.07 -20.73 -17.90
C ALA A 62 -18.83 -20.62 -16.37
N GLU A 63 -17.58 -20.79 -15.90
CA GLU A 63 -17.21 -20.65 -14.49
C GLU A 63 -17.01 -19.18 -14.05
N ILE A 64 -16.71 -18.26 -14.97
CA ILE A 64 -16.55 -16.83 -14.62
C ILE A 64 -17.91 -16.14 -14.42
N SER A 65 -18.97 -16.69 -15.02
CA SER A 65 -20.35 -16.18 -14.90
C SER A 65 -20.99 -16.44 -13.53
N ALA A 66 -20.36 -17.27 -12.67
CA ALA A 66 -20.88 -17.67 -11.37
C ALA A 66 -20.30 -16.87 -10.19
N ILE A 67 -19.39 -15.91 -10.44
CA ILE A 67 -18.87 -15.04 -9.39
C ILE A 67 -19.90 -13.94 -9.15
N GLU A 68 -20.66 -14.05 -8.04
CA GLU A 68 -21.46 -12.92 -7.57
C GLU A 68 -20.52 -11.74 -7.30
N PRO A 69 -20.71 -10.59 -7.96
CA PRO A 69 -19.87 -9.42 -7.73
C PRO A 69 -20.02 -8.99 -6.27
N TYR A 70 -18.88 -8.80 -5.61
CA TYR A 70 -18.81 -8.27 -4.25
C TYR A 70 -19.55 -6.93 -4.17
N ASP A 71 -20.68 -6.90 -3.44
CA ASP A 71 -21.49 -5.70 -3.24
C ASP A 71 -20.77 -4.74 -2.28
N ASN A 72 -19.95 -3.88 -2.86
CA ASN A 72 -19.28 -2.76 -2.21
C ASN A 72 -20.16 -1.50 -2.19
N SER A 73 -21.48 -1.62 -2.34
CA SER A 73 -22.38 -0.48 -2.23
C SER A 73 -22.23 0.17 -0.84
N VAL A 74 -21.86 1.45 -0.87
CA VAL A 74 -21.76 2.28 0.32
C VAL A 74 -23.18 2.40 0.89
N LYS A 75 -23.47 1.68 1.99
CA LYS A 75 -24.79 1.68 2.63
C LYS A 75 -25.31 3.08 2.96
N PHE A 76 -24.39 4.01 3.25
CA PHE A 76 -24.70 5.42 3.55
C PHE A 76 -23.69 6.32 2.86
N ASP A 77 -24.01 6.80 1.66
CA ASP A 77 -23.18 7.78 0.98
C ASP A 77 -23.40 9.19 1.57
N SER A 78 -22.56 10.14 1.13
CA SER A 78 -22.62 11.53 1.61
C SER A 78 -23.97 12.21 1.31
N GLN A 79 -24.66 11.84 0.24
CA GLN A 79 -25.94 12.42 -0.15
C GLN A 79 -27.07 11.86 0.69
N TRP A 80 -27.01 10.57 0.99
CA TRP A 80 -27.92 9.89 1.90
C TRP A 80 -27.84 10.48 3.30
N LEU A 81 -26.63 10.70 3.84
CA LEU A 81 -26.43 11.32 5.16
C LEU A 81 -26.96 12.75 5.19
N LYS A 82 -26.70 13.54 4.15
CA LYS A 82 -27.25 14.91 4.04
C LYS A 82 -28.78 14.92 4.03
N LYS A 83 -29.37 14.07 3.20
CA LYS A 83 -30.82 13.99 3.01
C LYS A 83 -31.56 13.46 4.25
N ASN A 84 -31.00 12.44 4.90
CA ASN A 84 -31.70 11.68 5.93
C ASN A 84 -31.31 12.11 7.36
N CYS A 85 -30.09 12.60 7.56
CA CYS A 85 -29.57 12.91 8.89
C CYS A 85 -29.30 14.39 9.14
N LEU A 86 -29.21 15.22 8.08
CA LEU A 86 -28.84 16.63 8.18
C LEU A 86 -29.91 17.56 7.60
N GLN A 87 -31.19 17.17 7.66
CA GLN A 87 -32.31 17.93 7.10
C GLN A 87 -32.24 19.40 7.54
N GLY A 88 -32.11 20.32 6.56
CA GLY A 88 -32.00 21.76 6.81
C GLY A 88 -30.60 22.30 7.12
N PHE A 89 -29.57 21.45 7.20
CA PHE A 89 -28.18 21.88 7.33
C PHE A 89 -27.63 22.28 5.95
N ASN A 90 -27.49 23.58 5.71
CA ASN A 90 -26.96 24.08 4.44
C ASN A 90 -25.42 24.08 4.50
N VAL A 91 -24.75 23.48 3.51
CA VAL A 91 -23.28 23.31 3.47
C VAL A 91 -22.54 24.66 3.41
N THR A 92 -23.24 25.74 3.09
CA THR A 92 -22.74 27.12 3.14
C THR A 92 -22.62 27.68 4.55
N ASP A 93 -23.23 27.07 5.56
CA ASP A 93 -22.97 27.38 6.96
C ASP A 93 -21.59 26.82 7.29
N GLU A 94 -20.60 27.70 7.46
CA GLU A 94 -19.21 27.32 7.72
C GLU A 94 -19.10 26.25 8.81
N VAL A 95 -18.10 25.36 8.65
CA VAL A 95 -17.70 24.26 9.54
C VAL A 95 -17.53 24.69 11.01
N GLY A 96 -17.54 26.00 11.31
CA GLY A 96 -17.48 26.57 12.66
C GLY A 96 -18.71 26.37 13.54
N ASN A 97 -19.85 25.89 13.03
CA ASN A 97 -21.06 25.71 13.84
C ASN A 97 -21.38 24.23 14.16
N ILE A 98 -20.42 23.55 14.80
CA ILE A 98 -20.55 22.15 15.26
C ILE A 98 -21.83 21.94 16.09
N GLY A 99 -22.27 22.95 16.85
CA GLY A 99 -23.52 22.90 17.61
C GLY A 99 -24.75 22.61 16.73
N LYS A 100 -24.92 23.35 15.63
CA LYS A 100 -26.01 23.13 14.68
C LYS A 100 -25.97 21.76 14.01
N LEU A 101 -24.76 21.24 13.74
CA LEU A 101 -24.58 19.92 13.16
C LEU A 101 -25.02 18.81 14.13
N VAL A 102 -24.63 18.94 15.40
CA VAL A 102 -25.04 18.04 16.49
C VAL A 102 -26.55 18.12 16.70
N ASP A 103 -27.14 19.32 16.68
CA ASP A 103 -28.58 19.50 16.83
C ASP A 103 -29.36 18.91 15.66
N ALA A 104 -28.86 19.02 14.42
CA ALA A 104 -29.47 18.39 13.25
C ALA A 104 -29.49 16.87 13.38
N TRP A 105 -28.41 16.27 13.89
CA TRP A 105 -28.33 14.83 14.15
C TRP A 105 -29.20 14.37 15.32
N LYS A 106 -29.29 15.16 16.41
CA LYS A 106 -30.16 14.87 17.56
C LYS A 106 -31.62 14.81 17.19
N ASN A 107 -32.02 15.71 16.29
CA ASN A 107 -33.40 15.86 15.86
C ASN A 107 -33.72 15.07 14.59
N ALA A 108 -32.77 14.27 14.08
CA ALA A 108 -33.00 13.46 12.88
C ALA A 108 -34.07 12.38 13.16
N PRO A 109 -35.09 12.23 12.31
CA PRO A 109 -36.23 11.34 12.56
C PRO A 109 -35.87 9.85 12.47
N ARG A 110 -34.67 9.51 11.97
CA ARG A 110 -34.22 8.12 11.79
C ARG A 110 -33.28 7.68 12.89
N ARG A 111 -33.54 6.48 13.42
CA ARG A 111 -32.70 5.81 14.43
C ARG A 111 -31.25 5.62 13.97
N ASP A 112 -31.03 5.39 12.68
CA ASP A 112 -29.70 5.22 12.09
C ASP A 112 -28.84 6.50 12.24
N CYS A 113 -29.45 7.68 12.17
CA CYS A 113 -28.77 8.97 12.35
C CYS A 113 -28.40 9.22 13.81
N SER A 114 -29.24 8.77 14.76
CA SER A 114 -28.92 8.83 16.19
C SER A 114 -27.73 7.92 16.56
N GLN A 115 -27.51 6.82 15.85
CA GLN A 115 -26.29 6.00 16.03
C GLN A 115 -25.04 6.74 15.56
N VAL A 116 -25.11 7.43 14.41
CA VAL A 116 -24.01 8.28 13.91
C VAL A 116 -23.67 9.39 14.91
N LEU A 117 -24.68 10.02 15.50
CA LEU A 117 -24.48 11.00 16.57
C LEU A 117 -23.80 10.39 17.81
N ASN A 118 -24.28 9.23 18.27
CA ASN A 118 -23.70 8.57 19.43
C ASN A 118 -22.22 8.23 19.20
N TRP A 119 -21.85 7.85 17.97
CA TRP A 119 -20.44 7.68 17.61
C TRP A 119 -19.66 8.99 17.61
N PHE A 120 -20.26 10.08 17.11
CA PHE A 120 -19.65 11.40 17.12
C PHE A 120 -19.46 11.98 18.53
N GLU A 121 -20.46 11.87 19.40
CA GLU A 121 -20.41 12.31 20.80
C GLU A 121 -19.42 11.45 21.61
N ALA A 122 -19.38 10.14 21.38
CA ALA A 122 -18.36 9.27 21.96
C ALA A 122 -16.94 9.71 21.57
N CYS A 123 -16.72 10.10 20.30
CA CYS A 123 -15.45 10.65 19.83
C CYS A 123 -15.12 12.00 20.51
N ILE A 124 -16.08 12.92 20.65
CA ILE A 124 -15.82 14.24 21.28
C ILE A 124 -15.55 14.11 22.79
N GLN A 125 -16.34 13.33 23.52
CA GLN A 125 -16.11 13.06 24.95
C GLN A 125 -14.75 12.36 25.18
N PHE A 126 -14.32 11.54 24.23
CA PHE A 126 -13.00 10.92 24.19
C PHE A 126 -11.85 11.94 23.95
N PHE A 127 -11.99 12.85 22.98
CA PHE A 127 -10.99 13.90 22.73
C PHE A 127 -10.86 14.89 23.90
N THR A 128 -11.97 15.26 24.53
CA THR A 128 -11.99 16.18 25.66
C THR A 128 -11.44 15.56 26.95
N SER A 129 -11.63 14.26 27.17
CA SER A 129 -11.04 13.54 28.32
C SER A 129 -9.53 13.24 28.16
N CYS A 130 -9.05 13.03 26.93
CA CYS A 130 -7.61 12.93 26.64
C CYS A 130 -6.86 14.25 26.88
N ASN A 131 -7.51 15.41 26.71
CA ASN A 131 -6.87 16.71 26.90
C ASN A 131 -6.76 17.14 28.38
N GLN A 132 -7.41 16.43 29.32
CA GLN A 132 -7.43 16.78 30.74
C GLN A 132 -6.60 15.86 31.66
N SER A 133 -5.87 14.86 31.14
CA SER A 133 -5.17 13.91 32.02
C SER A 133 -3.72 13.60 31.61
N VAL A 134 -2.80 14.48 32.02
CA VAL A 134 -1.33 14.25 32.00
C VAL A 134 -0.89 13.14 32.98
N HIS A 135 -1.81 12.57 33.77
CA HIS A 135 -1.49 11.48 34.69
C HIS A 135 -2.56 10.39 34.66
N ARG A 136 -2.35 9.33 33.88
CA ARG A 136 -2.65 7.90 34.22
C ARG A 136 -2.36 6.99 33.03
N PHE A 137 -1.27 6.23 33.14
CA PHE A 137 -0.67 5.42 32.08
C PHE A 137 -1.47 4.15 31.69
N ASN A 138 -2.52 3.76 32.44
CA ASN A 138 -3.26 2.51 32.21
C ASN A 138 -4.57 2.65 31.40
N VAL A 139 -5.07 3.87 31.18
CA VAL A 139 -6.29 4.10 30.37
C VAL A 139 -5.99 4.14 28.86
N HIS A 140 -4.71 4.33 28.50
CA HIS A 140 -4.28 4.48 27.10
C HIS A 140 -4.43 3.20 26.25
N ILE A 141 -4.37 2.00 26.85
CA ILE A 141 -4.42 0.73 26.10
C ILE A 141 -5.85 0.43 25.60
N HIS A 142 -6.86 0.70 26.42
CA HIS A 142 -8.27 0.56 26.01
C HIS A 142 -8.69 1.63 24.99
N CYS A 143 -8.14 2.85 25.12
CA CYS A 143 -8.35 3.94 24.15
C CYS A 143 -7.77 3.60 22.76
N LEU A 144 -6.58 3.00 22.68
CA LEU A 144 -5.99 2.58 21.42
C LEU A 144 -6.81 1.48 20.76
N ALA A 145 -7.24 0.47 21.53
CA ALA A 145 -8.03 -0.65 21.04
C ALA A 145 -9.41 -0.23 20.51
N HIS A 146 -10.05 0.77 21.13
CA HIS A 146 -11.33 1.30 20.65
C HIS A 146 -11.14 2.13 19.37
N MET A 147 -10.10 2.97 19.31
CA MET A 147 -9.79 3.72 18.08
C MET A 147 -9.43 2.79 16.92
N ILE A 148 -8.71 1.69 17.16
CA ILE A 148 -8.39 0.66 16.15
C ILE A 148 -9.66 0.00 15.59
N ASN A 149 -10.68 -0.22 16.42
CA ASN A 149 -11.95 -0.81 15.98
C ASN A 149 -12.87 0.18 15.26
N THR A 150 -12.86 1.46 15.65
CA THR A 150 -13.76 2.49 15.07
C THR A 150 -13.13 3.22 13.88
N MET A 151 -11.80 3.30 13.82
CA MET A 151 -11.00 3.84 12.70
C MET A 151 -10.28 2.74 11.91
N SER A 152 -10.73 1.48 12.02
CA SER A 152 -10.34 0.45 11.05
C SER A 152 -10.74 0.98 9.68
N ASN A 153 -9.74 1.41 8.91
CA ASN A 153 -9.78 2.09 7.62
C ASN A 153 -11.16 2.07 6.94
N THR A 154 -11.69 3.23 6.52
CA THR A 154 -12.92 3.35 5.70
C THR A 154 -12.86 2.59 4.36
N PHE A 155 -11.74 1.94 4.06
CA PHE A 155 -11.46 1.06 2.94
C PHE A 155 -11.26 -0.41 3.42
N LYS A 156 -12.28 -1.00 4.06
CA LYS A 156 -12.26 -2.44 4.32
C LYS A 156 -12.40 -3.19 2.99
N VAL A 157 -11.30 -3.80 2.55
CA VAL A 157 -11.27 -4.67 1.37
C VAL A 157 -11.93 -6.02 1.67
N GLU A 158 -11.89 -6.46 2.93
CA GLU A 158 -12.47 -7.72 3.41
C GLU A 158 -13.26 -7.53 4.71
N LYS A 159 -14.14 -8.48 5.02
CA LYS A 159 -14.84 -8.55 6.32
C LYS A 159 -13.84 -8.51 7.48
N PHE A 160 -12.77 -9.28 7.36
CA PHE A 160 -11.63 -9.25 8.27
C PHE A 160 -10.50 -8.47 7.62
N HIS A 161 -10.41 -7.19 8.00
CA HIS A 161 -9.30 -6.31 7.64
C HIS A 161 -8.92 -5.48 8.88
N SER A 162 -7.66 -5.55 9.30
CA SER A 162 -7.16 -4.87 10.49
C SER A 162 -5.74 -4.34 10.30
N LEU A 163 -5.22 -3.67 11.33
CA LEU A 163 -3.86 -3.14 11.38
C LEU A 163 -3.09 -3.77 12.55
N ILE A 164 -1.80 -4.03 12.32
CA ILE A 164 -0.84 -4.34 13.39
C ILE A 164 0.14 -3.19 13.44
N ILE A 165 0.26 -2.56 14.60
CA ILE A 165 0.91 -1.26 14.77
C ILE A 165 2.08 -1.44 15.73
N TRP A 166 3.25 -0.93 15.36
CA TRP A 166 4.43 -1.01 16.21
C TRP A 166 4.28 -0.09 17.41
N ARG A 167 5.00 -0.39 18.50
CA ARG A 167 5.10 0.59 19.58
C ARG A 167 6.05 1.74 19.21
N ARG A 168 7.16 1.42 18.53
CA ARG A 168 8.16 2.39 18.09
C ARG A 168 7.63 3.18 16.89
N HIS A 169 7.78 4.50 16.95
CA HIS A 169 7.24 5.39 15.91
C HIS A 169 8.16 5.55 14.69
N ASN A 170 9.48 5.37 14.83
CA ASN A 170 10.41 5.56 13.73
C ASN A 170 10.37 4.36 12.76
N PRO A 171 9.96 4.54 11.49
CA PRO A 171 9.86 3.44 10.52
C PRO A 171 11.19 2.92 9.99
N LEU A 172 12.29 3.63 10.23
CA LEU A 172 13.61 3.18 9.82
C LEU A 172 14.31 2.35 10.91
N GLU A 173 13.80 2.34 12.13
CA GLU A 173 14.38 1.64 13.27
C GLU A 173 13.68 0.31 13.59
N ILE A 174 13.04 -0.31 12.60
CA ILE A 174 12.47 -1.66 12.77
C ILE A 174 13.61 -2.64 13.02
N ASN A 175 13.58 -3.34 14.16
CA ASN A 175 14.52 -4.40 14.51
C ASN A 175 13.93 -5.81 14.26
N GLU A 176 14.77 -6.84 14.37
CA GLU A 176 14.38 -8.22 14.08
C GLU A 176 13.26 -8.71 15.01
N GLU A 177 13.42 -8.49 16.32
CA GLU A 177 12.46 -8.93 17.33
C GLU A 177 11.08 -8.32 17.11
N GLU A 178 11.02 -7.01 16.85
CA GLU A 178 9.77 -6.29 16.59
C GLU A 178 9.08 -6.77 15.31
N LEU A 179 9.84 -7.09 14.25
CA LEU A 179 9.27 -7.64 13.02
C LEU A 179 8.72 -9.06 13.24
N LEU A 180 9.45 -9.91 13.96
CA LEU A 180 9.01 -11.26 14.27
C LEU A 180 7.76 -11.26 15.16
N ASP A 181 7.71 -10.42 16.19
CA ASP A 181 6.54 -10.26 17.07
C ASP A 181 5.31 -9.77 16.30
N ALA A 182 5.49 -8.84 15.35
CA ALA A 182 4.39 -8.39 14.51
C ALA A 182 3.87 -9.50 13.58
N MET A 183 4.75 -10.32 13.00
CA MET A 183 4.35 -11.47 12.17
C MET A 183 3.64 -12.54 13.01
N GLU A 184 4.12 -12.83 14.23
CA GLU A 184 3.45 -13.74 15.16
C GLU A 184 2.06 -13.21 15.57
N THR A 185 1.97 -11.91 15.85
CA THR A 185 0.71 -11.22 16.13
C THR A 185 -0.26 -11.34 14.95
N ALA A 186 0.22 -11.22 13.71
CA ALA A 186 -0.59 -11.43 12.51
C ALA A 186 -1.13 -12.86 12.43
N GLN A 187 -0.27 -13.86 12.63
CA GLN A 187 -0.67 -15.27 12.64
C GLN A 187 -1.76 -15.55 13.70
N LYS A 188 -1.58 -15.02 14.92
CA LYS A 188 -2.58 -15.12 16.00
C LYS A 188 -3.89 -14.41 15.65
N TRP A 189 -3.82 -13.29 14.94
CA TRP A 189 -5.00 -12.55 14.48
C TRP A 189 -5.76 -13.35 13.41
N PHE A 190 -5.06 -13.89 12.41
CA PHE A 190 -5.68 -14.74 11.37
C PHE A 190 -6.36 -15.97 11.96
N HIS A 191 -5.70 -16.65 12.90
CA HIS A 191 -6.29 -17.81 13.57
C HIS A 191 -7.61 -17.46 14.28
N ARG A 192 -7.66 -16.33 15.01
CA ARG A 192 -8.89 -15.88 15.67
C ARG A 192 -9.98 -15.46 14.69
N ALA A 193 -9.62 -14.80 13.60
CA ALA A 193 -10.57 -14.41 12.56
C ALA A 193 -11.19 -15.63 11.86
N HIS A 194 -10.36 -16.63 11.53
CA HIS A 194 -10.83 -17.91 10.99
C HIS A 194 -11.72 -18.67 11.98
N GLN A 195 -11.39 -18.70 13.28
CA GLN A 195 -12.25 -19.31 14.31
C GLN A 195 -13.61 -18.62 14.44
N TYR A 196 -13.69 -17.32 14.14
CA TYR A 196 -14.95 -16.58 14.16
C TYR A 196 -15.81 -16.90 12.92
N ASP A 197 -15.19 -17.14 11.77
CA ASP A 197 -15.87 -17.51 10.54
C ASP A 197 -14.93 -18.39 9.67
N GLU A 198 -15.15 -19.70 9.74
CA GLU A 198 -14.27 -20.72 9.16
C GLU A 198 -14.21 -20.66 7.63
N GLN A 199 -15.12 -19.91 6.98
CA GLN A 199 -15.08 -19.72 5.54
C GLN A 199 -13.87 -18.86 5.12
N TYR A 200 -13.32 -18.06 6.03
CA TYR A 200 -12.19 -17.17 5.80
C TYR A 200 -10.86 -17.88 6.05
N THR A 201 -10.10 -18.20 5.00
CA THR A 201 -8.95 -19.12 5.06
C THR A 201 -7.67 -18.57 4.42
N ILE A 202 -7.73 -17.44 3.73
CA ILE A 202 -6.63 -16.95 2.89
C ILE A 202 -6.02 -15.66 3.50
N PRO A 203 -4.98 -15.79 4.35
CA PRO A 203 -4.36 -14.65 5.02
C PRO A 203 -3.39 -13.90 4.12
N HIS A 204 -3.50 -12.57 4.15
CA HIS A 204 -2.65 -11.63 3.42
C HIS A 204 -2.12 -10.55 4.37
N ILE A 205 -0.87 -10.17 4.18
CA ILE A 205 -0.24 -9.03 4.88
C ILE A 205 0.32 -8.06 3.84
N TYR A 206 0.16 -6.77 4.11
CA TYR A 206 0.78 -5.69 3.34
C TYR A 206 1.57 -4.78 4.28
N LEU A 207 2.74 -4.35 3.81
CA LEU A 207 3.62 -3.41 4.49
C LEU A 207 4.05 -2.34 3.50
N ASP A 208 3.85 -1.09 3.86
CA ASP A 208 4.42 0.06 3.15
C ASP A 208 5.29 0.87 4.12
N ILE A 209 6.52 1.17 3.70
CA ILE A 209 7.49 1.95 4.48
C ILE A 209 7.71 3.30 3.79
N LEU A 210 7.39 4.39 4.49
CA LEU A 210 7.44 5.79 4.05
C LEU A 210 6.36 6.20 3.02
N PRO A 211 6.02 7.50 2.95
CA PRO A 211 4.99 8.01 2.02
C PRO A 211 5.26 7.71 0.55
N ARG A 212 6.55 7.59 0.18
CA ARG A 212 6.97 7.23 -1.17
C ARG A 212 6.46 5.84 -1.58
N ALA A 213 6.36 4.92 -0.62
CA ALA A 213 5.77 3.60 -0.82
C ALA A 213 4.25 3.58 -0.62
N SER A 214 3.59 4.75 -0.62
CA SER A 214 2.15 4.91 -0.38
C SER A 214 1.69 4.66 1.07
N ALA A 215 2.62 4.63 2.04
CA ALA A 215 2.24 4.60 3.45
C ALA A 215 1.47 5.88 3.80
N SER A 216 0.18 5.74 4.16
CA SER A 216 -0.68 6.87 4.53
C SER A 216 -0.33 7.45 5.90
N GLN A 217 0.33 6.66 6.74
CA GLN A 217 0.88 7.05 8.04
C GLN A 217 2.37 6.68 8.07
N VAL A 218 3.20 7.58 8.60
CA VAL A 218 4.65 7.34 8.73
C VAL A 218 4.96 6.24 9.76
N HIS A 219 4.07 6.09 10.75
CA HIS A 219 4.21 5.09 11.78
C HIS A 219 4.15 3.66 11.22
N PRO A 220 5.05 2.74 11.58
CA PRO A 220 5.08 1.38 11.03
C PRO A 220 3.80 0.60 11.34
N HIS A 221 3.21 0.02 10.31
CA HIS A 221 2.06 -0.83 10.46
C HIS A 221 1.95 -1.85 9.34
N PHE A 222 1.41 -3.02 9.67
CA PHE A 222 0.92 -3.97 8.70
C PHE A 222 -0.58 -3.76 8.49
N HIS A 223 -1.02 -3.93 7.24
CA HIS A 223 -2.42 -4.21 6.93
C HIS A 223 -2.57 -5.72 6.85
N VAL A 224 -3.49 -6.28 7.62
CA VAL A 224 -3.77 -7.71 7.64
C VAL A 224 -5.19 -7.96 7.16
N ALA A 225 -5.36 -8.82 6.17
CA ALA A 225 -6.66 -9.18 5.64
C ALA A 225 -6.78 -10.71 5.54
N LEU A 226 -7.94 -11.23 5.93
CA LEU A 226 -8.27 -12.63 5.75
C LEU A 226 -9.38 -12.70 4.71
N ALA A 227 -9.11 -13.35 3.58
CA ALA A 227 -10.05 -13.54 2.48
C ALA A 227 -10.71 -14.91 2.56
N ARG A 228 -11.90 -15.02 1.94
CA ARG A 228 -12.76 -16.20 1.99
C ARG A 228 -12.52 -17.16 0.84
N ASP A 229 -12.90 -16.73 -0.37
CA ASP A 229 -13.11 -17.65 -1.49
C ASP A 229 -11.99 -17.60 -2.53
N HIS A 230 -11.23 -16.50 -2.60
CA HIS A 230 -10.25 -16.31 -3.66
C HIS A 230 -9.02 -15.55 -3.17
N TYR A 231 -7.89 -15.88 -3.80
CA TYR A 231 -6.70 -15.06 -3.73
C TYR A 231 -6.96 -13.69 -4.38
N TYR A 232 -6.39 -12.62 -3.83
CA TYR A 232 -6.42 -11.35 -4.53
C TYR A 232 -5.70 -11.45 -5.89
N ALA A 233 -6.10 -10.60 -6.82
CA ALA A 233 -5.78 -10.71 -8.25
C ALA A 233 -4.33 -11.11 -8.57
N ARG A 234 -3.33 -10.52 -7.89
CA ARG A 234 -1.91 -10.84 -8.14
C ARG A 234 -1.54 -12.25 -7.66
N TRP A 235 -2.04 -12.65 -6.50
CA TRP A 235 -1.80 -13.98 -5.92
C TRP A 235 -2.58 -15.06 -6.71
N ALA A 236 -3.81 -14.77 -7.15
CA ALA A 236 -4.57 -15.64 -8.04
C ALA A 236 -3.84 -15.87 -9.37
N HIS A 237 -3.21 -14.84 -9.92
CA HIS A 237 -2.40 -14.97 -11.12
C HIS A 237 -1.20 -15.91 -10.92
N PHE A 238 -0.55 -15.87 -9.75
CA PHE A 238 0.51 -16.82 -9.41
C PHE A 238 0.00 -18.25 -9.27
N GLN A 239 -1.16 -18.43 -8.63
CA GLN A 239 -1.83 -19.73 -8.51
C GLN A 239 -2.08 -20.36 -9.89
N VAL A 240 -2.79 -19.64 -10.77
CA VAL A 240 -3.13 -20.12 -12.11
C VAL A 240 -1.88 -20.41 -12.94
N SER A 241 -0.86 -19.55 -12.84
CA SER A 241 0.42 -19.74 -13.55
C SER A 241 1.18 -20.97 -13.05
N ALA A 242 1.20 -21.19 -11.73
CA ALA A 242 1.83 -22.35 -11.11
C ALA A 242 1.11 -23.66 -11.50
N MET A 243 -0.23 -23.66 -11.51
CA MET A 243 -1.04 -24.79 -11.97
C MET A 243 -0.76 -25.12 -13.45
N LYS A 244 -0.74 -24.10 -14.31
CA LYS A 244 -0.44 -24.27 -15.74
C LYS A 244 0.98 -24.79 -15.96
N TYR A 245 1.95 -24.31 -15.20
CA TYR A 245 3.31 -24.84 -15.26
C TYR A 245 3.35 -26.31 -14.88
N SER A 246 2.77 -26.66 -13.72
CA SER A 246 2.75 -28.03 -13.19
C SER A 246 2.09 -29.01 -14.17
N ALA A 247 0.96 -28.63 -14.78
CA ALA A 247 0.26 -29.43 -15.78
C ALA A 247 1.12 -29.71 -17.04
N ASN A 248 2.01 -28.79 -17.40
CA ASN A 248 2.89 -28.93 -18.57
C ASN A 248 4.27 -29.56 -18.26
N HIS A 249 4.54 -29.88 -16.99
CA HIS A 249 5.85 -30.37 -16.52
C HIS A 249 5.69 -31.53 -15.52
N ASP A 250 4.86 -32.53 -15.85
CA ASP A 250 4.69 -33.78 -15.09
C ASP A 250 4.43 -33.58 -13.59
N GLY A 251 3.68 -32.54 -13.23
CA GLY A 251 3.35 -32.23 -11.84
C GLY A 251 4.45 -31.48 -11.07
N GLU A 252 5.53 -31.03 -11.73
CA GLU A 252 6.60 -30.28 -11.06
C GLU A 252 6.07 -29.00 -10.41
N ASN A 253 6.50 -28.73 -9.18
CA ASN A 253 6.11 -27.52 -8.45
C ASN A 253 6.86 -26.30 -9.02
N TYR A 254 6.08 -25.33 -9.52
CA TYR A 254 6.60 -24.10 -10.14
C TYR A 254 7.61 -23.35 -9.28
N PHE A 255 7.32 -23.12 -7.99
CA PHE A 255 8.19 -22.33 -7.11
C PHE A 255 9.48 -23.07 -6.75
N SER A 256 9.42 -24.40 -6.66
CA SER A 256 10.61 -25.24 -6.48
C SER A 256 11.53 -25.16 -7.69
N ALA A 257 10.97 -25.25 -8.91
CA ALA A 257 11.71 -25.06 -10.15
C ALA A 257 12.28 -23.64 -10.25
N LEU A 258 11.49 -22.62 -9.91
CA LEU A 258 11.90 -21.21 -9.91
C LEU A 258 13.10 -20.98 -8.97
N ASN A 259 13.04 -21.48 -7.74
CA ASN A 259 14.14 -21.37 -6.78
C ASN A 259 15.37 -22.15 -7.25
N ARG A 260 15.21 -23.34 -7.83
CA ARG A 260 16.32 -24.14 -8.38
C ARG A 260 17.04 -23.38 -9.51
N ILE A 261 16.31 -22.78 -10.45
CA ILE A 261 16.88 -22.00 -11.55
C ILE A 261 17.64 -20.78 -11.02
N HIS A 262 17.02 -20.01 -10.13
CA HIS A 262 17.69 -18.84 -9.54
C HIS A 262 18.93 -19.24 -8.72
N SER A 263 18.90 -20.39 -8.06
CA SER A 263 20.06 -20.94 -7.35
C SER A 263 21.20 -21.29 -8.30
N ALA A 264 20.89 -21.94 -9.43
CA ALA A 264 21.87 -22.26 -10.47
C ALA A 264 22.50 -20.99 -11.08
N LEU A 265 21.73 -19.90 -11.18
CA LEU A 265 22.22 -18.59 -11.64
C LEU A 265 22.97 -17.81 -10.54
N GLY A 266 23.05 -18.31 -9.30
CA GLY A 266 23.64 -17.57 -8.18
C GLY A 266 22.78 -16.40 -7.65
N LEU A 267 21.52 -16.31 -8.11
CA LEU A 267 20.52 -15.30 -7.78
C LEU A 267 19.60 -15.68 -6.61
N SER A 268 19.95 -16.71 -5.84
CA SER A 268 19.24 -17.10 -4.62
C SER A 268 20.13 -17.14 -3.37
N VAL A 269 19.49 -17.13 -2.21
CA VAL A 269 20.07 -17.46 -0.90
C VAL A 269 19.09 -18.30 -0.09
N GLN A 270 19.61 -19.32 0.59
CA GLN A 270 18.85 -20.10 1.57
C GLN A 270 19.16 -19.61 3.00
N HIS A 271 18.13 -19.45 3.82
CA HIS A 271 18.24 -19.24 5.27
C HIS A 271 17.25 -20.19 5.97
N GLY A 272 17.79 -21.24 6.59
CA GLY A 272 16.96 -22.28 7.21
C GLY A 272 16.02 -22.92 6.19
N ASN A 273 14.72 -22.94 6.49
CA ASN A 273 13.66 -23.46 5.63
C ASN A 273 13.10 -22.45 4.61
N ALA A 274 13.67 -21.23 4.55
CA ALA A 274 13.24 -20.19 3.63
C ALA A 274 14.33 -19.84 2.60
N SER A 275 13.90 -19.44 1.42
CA SER A 275 14.77 -18.98 0.34
C SER A 275 14.37 -17.60 -0.14
N VAL A 276 15.32 -16.79 -0.55
CA VAL A 276 15.09 -15.52 -1.24
C VAL A 276 15.74 -15.57 -2.62
N ILE A 277 15.06 -15.03 -3.62
CA ILE A 277 15.58 -14.85 -4.98
C ILE A 277 15.50 -13.38 -5.39
N ALA A 278 16.48 -12.93 -6.17
CA ALA A 278 16.37 -11.69 -6.93
C ALA A 278 15.78 -12.00 -8.31
N SER A 279 14.65 -11.38 -8.65
CA SER A 279 13.88 -11.72 -9.85
C SER A 279 14.66 -11.38 -11.13
N VAL A 280 14.74 -12.32 -12.07
CA VAL A 280 15.26 -12.08 -13.43
C VAL A 280 14.23 -11.39 -14.34
N THR A 281 12.95 -11.40 -13.96
CA THR A 281 11.85 -10.71 -14.65
C THR A 281 11.12 -9.80 -13.65
N PRO A 282 11.79 -8.77 -13.11
CA PRO A 282 11.24 -7.97 -12.04
C PRO A 282 10.08 -7.09 -12.55
N ALA A 283 9.00 -7.02 -11.77
CA ALA A 283 7.90 -6.09 -12.03
C ALA A 283 8.11 -4.69 -11.38
N ALA A 284 9.15 -4.53 -10.57
CA ALA A 284 9.57 -3.28 -9.95
C ALA A 284 11.08 -3.28 -9.62
N PRO A 285 11.73 -2.12 -9.41
CA PRO A 285 13.14 -2.05 -9.00
C PRO A 285 13.42 -2.83 -7.71
N TYR A 286 14.57 -3.52 -7.67
CA TYR A 286 15.03 -4.31 -6.52
C TYR A 286 14.03 -5.39 -6.06
N GLU A 287 13.19 -5.88 -6.98
CA GLU A 287 12.20 -6.91 -6.65
C GLU A 287 12.85 -8.23 -6.25
N ILE A 288 12.45 -8.69 -5.06
CA ILE A 288 12.82 -10.00 -4.53
C ILE A 288 11.57 -10.77 -4.13
N TYR A 289 11.70 -12.09 -4.20
CA TYR A 289 10.70 -13.01 -3.67
C TYR A 289 11.32 -13.88 -2.58
N LEU A 290 10.64 -14.00 -1.46
CA LEU A 290 10.96 -14.91 -0.40
C LEU A 290 9.90 -16.01 -0.39
N PHE A 291 10.34 -17.24 -0.21
CA PHE A 291 9.48 -18.41 -0.21
C PHE A 291 9.84 -19.33 0.94
N SER A 292 8.83 -20.00 1.48
CA SER A 292 8.97 -21.19 2.30
C SER A 292 7.73 -22.05 2.11
N LYS A 293 7.81 -23.35 2.44
CA LYS A 293 6.65 -24.25 2.30
C LYS A 293 5.44 -23.73 3.09
N THR A 294 5.70 -23.24 4.31
CA THR A 294 4.72 -22.76 5.27
C THR A 294 5.27 -21.51 5.97
N PRO A 295 4.43 -20.59 6.48
CA PRO A 295 4.90 -19.45 7.25
C PRO A 295 5.74 -19.92 8.44
N CYS A 296 6.98 -19.48 8.51
CA CYS A 296 7.90 -19.92 9.54
C CYS A 296 8.85 -18.80 9.97
N LYS A 297 9.49 -18.99 11.13
CA LYS A 297 10.45 -18.03 11.69
C LYS A 297 11.56 -17.69 10.68
N ASP A 298 12.08 -18.69 9.98
CA ASP A 298 13.15 -18.49 8.99
C ASP A 298 12.71 -17.54 7.86
N LEU A 299 11.47 -17.65 7.38
CA LEU A 299 10.92 -16.76 6.36
C LEU A 299 10.85 -15.31 6.87
N PHE A 300 10.38 -15.12 8.10
CA PHE A 300 10.22 -13.79 8.69
C PHE A 300 11.57 -13.15 9.05
N GLN A 301 12.54 -13.94 9.52
CA GLN A 301 13.92 -13.49 9.68
C GLN A 301 14.54 -13.08 8.34
N LEU A 302 14.29 -13.87 7.28
CA LEU A 302 14.78 -13.56 5.95
C LEU A 302 14.16 -12.27 5.39
N LEU A 303 12.89 -11.99 5.70
CA LEU A 303 12.26 -10.70 5.42
C LEU A 303 13.00 -9.57 6.14
N TYR A 304 13.28 -9.71 7.43
CA TYR A 304 14.05 -8.71 8.17
C TYR A 304 15.42 -8.47 7.56
N TYR A 305 16.20 -9.53 7.27
CA TYR A 305 17.52 -9.38 6.66
C TYR A 305 17.47 -8.73 5.28
N SER A 306 16.41 -8.98 4.51
CA SER A 306 16.18 -8.36 3.20
C SER A 306 15.85 -6.87 3.34
N ILE A 307 14.94 -6.50 4.25
CA ILE A 307 14.63 -5.09 4.56
C ILE A 307 15.90 -4.38 5.05
N ALA A 308 16.67 -5.00 5.93
CA ALA A 308 17.90 -4.43 6.45
C ALA A 308 19.01 -4.32 5.39
N ALA A 309 19.08 -5.25 4.43
CA ALA A 309 20.00 -5.16 3.29
C ALA A 309 19.68 -3.93 2.43
N LEU A 310 18.39 -3.76 2.07
CA LEU A 310 17.95 -2.64 1.26
C LEU A 310 18.12 -1.32 2.02
N ARG A 311 17.69 -1.26 3.29
CA ARG A 311 17.70 -0.06 4.13
C ARG A 311 19.10 0.37 4.57
N ASP A 312 19.84 -0.53 5.22
CA ASP A 312 21.08 -0.17 5.93
C ASP A 312 22.31 -0.30 5.03
N ASP A 313 22.31 -1.29 4.12
CA ASP A 313 23.48 -1.61 3.32
C ASP A 313 23.41 -0.99 1.91
N MET A 314 22.21 -0.63 1.43
CA MET A 314 21.99 0.01 0.12
C MET A 314 21.30 1.39 0.18
N GLU A 315 20.90 1.85 1.38
CA GLU A 315 20.23 3.15 1.59
C GLU A 315 18.91 3.31 0.80
N LEU A 316 18.18 2.21 0.60
CA LEU A 316 16.89 2.14 -0.10
C LEU A 316 15.75 2.06 0.92
N TYR A 317 15.18 3.22 1.28
CA TYR A 317 14.27 3.34 2.43
C TYR A 317 12.79 3.07 2.12
N ALA A 318 12.30 3.50 0.96
CA ALA A 318 10.88 3.41 0.63
C ALA A 318 10.54 2.08 -0.02
N MET A 319 9.91 1.18 0.73
CA MET A 319 9.67 -0.21 0.31
C MET A 319 8.20 -0.59 0.48
N SER A 320 7.72 -1.46 -0.41
CA SER A 320 6.41 -2.11 -0.28
C SER A 320 6.59 -3.62 -0.28
N ALA A 321 5.87 -4.31 0.60
CA ALA A 321 5.79 -5.76 0.61
C ALA A 321 4.35 -6.24 0.58
N GLY A 322 4.08 -7.23 -0.27
CA GLY A 322 2.88 -8.04 -0.22
C GLY A 322 3.24 -9.46 0.22
N MET A 323 2.43 -10.04 1.09
CA MET A 323 2.67 -11.36 1.65
C MET A 323 1.40 -12.19 1.56
N GLY A 324 1.50 -13.38 0.99
CA GLY A 324 0.38 -14.29 0.89
C GLY A 324 0.63 -15.46 -0.06
N PRO A 325 -0.11 -16.55 0.12
CA PRO A 325 -0.91 -16.88 1.30
C PRO A 325 -0.03 -17.33 2.46
N LEU A 326 -0.31 -16.82 3.66
CA LEU A 326 0.44 -17.17 4.87
C LEU A 326 -0.28 -18.26 5.68
N THR A 327 -0.53 -19.41 5.07
CA THR A 327 -1.18 -20.58 5.69
C THR A 327 -0.62 -21.89 5.13
N ASP A 328 -0.70 -22.96 5.93
CA ASP A 328 -0.24 -24.30 5.56
C ASP A 328 -1.26 -25.05 4.68
N GLN A 329 -2.48 -24.52 4.58
CA GLN A 329 -3.61 -25.12 3.86
C GLN A 329 -3.73 -24.62 2.41
N SER A 330 -2.73 -23.87 1.94
CA SER A 330 -2.72 -23.29 0.60
C SER A 330 -2.03 -24.21 -0.42
N ASP A 331 -2.48 -24.13 -1.66
CA ASP A 331 -1.82 -24.71 -2.83
C ASP A 331 -0.60 -23.88 -3.32
N LEU A 332 -0.45 -22.65 -2.82
CA LEU A 332 0.73 -21.82 -2.97
C LEU A 332 1.64 -21.94 -1.74
N PRO A 333 2.97 -21.83 -1.89
CA PRO A 333 3.86 -21.67 -0.75
C PRO A 333 3.58 -20.34 -0.03
N ALA A 334 4.15 -20.17 1.17
CA ALA A 334 4.18 -18.85 1.79
C ALA A 334 5.12 -17.93 1.01
N ILE A 335 4.56 -16.90 0.36
CA ILE A 335 5.30 -15.95 -0.49
C ILE A 335 5.35 -14.57 0.16
N ILE A 336 6.51 -13.94 0.13
CA ILE A 336 6.67 -12.51 0.37
C ILE A 336 7.33 -11.89 -0.86
N ARG A 337 6.68 -10.90 -1.46
CA ARG A 337 7.23 -10.08 -2.54
C ARG A 337 7.57 -8.72 -1.97
N LEU A 338 8.84 -8.32 -2.05
CA LEU A 338 9.34 -7.03 -1.57
C LEU A 338 9.90 -6.24 -2.75
N VAL A 339 9.58 -4.95 -2.81
CA VAL A 339 10.03 -4.04 -3.87
C VAL A 339 10.46 -2.70 -3.30
N TYR A 340 11.41 -2.04 -3.97
CA TYR A 340 11.77 -0.65 -3.70
C TYR A 340 10.94 0.30 -4.55
N ARG A 341 10.46 1.39 -3.94
CA ARG A 341 9.53 2.37 -4.54
C ARG A 341 10.23 3.67 -4.96
N GLY A 342 11.57 3.70 -4.96
CA GLY A 342 12.36 4.88 -5.33
C GLY A 342 12.74 5.79 -4.15
N PRO A 343 13.53 6.85 -4.40
CA PRO A 343 14.05 7.71 -3.34
C PRO A 343 12.93 8.37 -2.53
N ALA A 344 13.08 8.42 -1.21
CA ALA A 344 12.03 8.89 -0.30
C ALA A 344 11.65 10.36 -0.53
N GLU A 345 12.61 11.17 -0.98
CA GLU A 345 12.50 12.58 -1.30
C GLU A 345 12.04 12.86 -2.73
N ALA A 346 11.90 11.82 -3.57
CA ALA A 346 11.52 11.96 -4.97
C ALA A 346 10.10 12.52 -5.10
N ARG A 347 9.96 13.64 -5.81
CA ARG A 347 8.65 14.27 -6.08
C ARG A 347 7.85 13.59 -7.18
N ARG A 348 8.51 12.93 -8.14
CA ARG A 348 7.84 12.27 -9.28
C ARG A 348 7.26 10.95 -8.84
N ALA A 349 6.04 10.59 -9.23
CA ALA A 349 5.49 9.26 -8.99
C ALA A 349 6.46 8.15 -9.40
N ASP A 350 6.43 7.03 -8.69
CA ASP A 350 7.29 5.87 -8.95
C ASP A 350 6.74 4.98 -10.07
N ILE A 351 5.42 4.96 -10.25
CA ILE A 351 4.71 4.25 -11.31
C ILE A 351 4.18 5.26 -12.32
N ASP A 352 4.42 5.02 -13.61
CA ASP A 352 3.94 5.84 -14.72
C ASP A 352 2.91 5.09 -15.58
N SER A 353 2.40 5.76 -16.62
CA SER A 353 1.42 5.17 -17.54
C SER A 353 1.97 3.99 -18.33
N LEU A 354 3.29 3.95 -18.62
CA LEU A 354 3.91 2.84 -19.32
C LEU A 354 3.86 1.58 -18.45
N MET A 355 4.15 1.69 -17.16
CA MET A 355 4.05 0.56 -16.23
C MET A 355 2.61 0.17 -15.89
N LEU A 356 1.68 1.12 -15.85
CA LEU A 356 0.26 0.83 -15.59
C LEU A 356 -0.44 0.14 -16.76
N PHE A 357 -0.16 0.56 -18.00
CA PHE A 357 -0.94 0.15 -19.17
C PHE A 357 -0.14 -0.54 -20.28
N GLY A 358 1.19 -0.49 -20.22
CA GLY A 358 2.06 -1.06 -21.23
C GLY A 358 2.90 -2.20 -20.67
N THR A 359 4.16 -1.89 -20.34
CA THR A 359 5.16 -2.87 -19.91
C THR A 359 5.97 -2.34 -18.74
N VAL A 360 6.57 -3.26 -17.99
CA VAL A 360 7.49 -2.93 -16.92
C VAL A 360 8.85 -2.50 -17.51
N ASN A 361 9.45 -1.45 -16.93
CA ASN A 361 10.81 -1.03 -17.21
C ASN A 361 11.62 -1.01 -15.91
N VAL A 362 12.57 -1.94 -15.76
CA VAL A 362 13.43 -2.04 -14.58
C VAL A 362 14.89 -2.01 -15.03
N ASN A 363 15.65 -1.07 -14.47
CA ASN A 363 17.07 -0.90 -14.71
C ASN A 363 17.88 -1.18 -13.44
N VAL A 364 17.76 -2.40 -12.92
CA VAL A 364 18.46 -2.87 -11.72
C VAL A 364 19.08 -4.23 -12.02
N ASP A 365 20.36 -4.38 -11.74
CA ASP A 365 21.07 -5.65 -11.84
C ASP A 365 20.69 -6.57 -10.65
N PRO A 366 20.04 -7.73 -10.87
CA PRO A 366 19.63 -8.63 -9.79
C PRO A 366 20.81 -9.24 -9.03
N TYR A 367 22.00 -9.32 -9.64
CA TYR A 367 23.21 -9.82 -8.96
C TYR A 367 23.69 -8.87 -7.86
N THR A 368 23.53 -7.56 -8.07
CA THR A 368 23.83 -6.56 -7.04
C THR A 368 22.89 -6.70 -5.84
N VAL A 369 21.60 -6.94 -6.09
CA VAL A 369 20.59 -7.12 -5.05
C VAL A 369 20.87 -8.37 -4.21
N ILE A 370 21.04 -9.52 -4.85
CA ILE A 370 21.26 -10.78 -4.11
C ILE A 370 22.58 -10.77 -3.34
N LYS A 371 23.62 -10.10 -3.87
CA LYS A 371 24.91 -9.95 -3.20
C LYS A 371 24.75 -9.18 -1.88
N SER A 372 24.02 -8.07 -1.90
CA SER A 372 23.73 -7.28 -0.69
C SER A 372 22.98 -8.12 0.35
N ILE A 373 21.97 -8.88 -0.07
CA ILE A 373 21.21 -9.75 0.82
C ILE A 373 22.09 -10.85 1.44
N LYS A 374 22.94 -11.53 0.65
CA LYS A 374 23.92 -12.52 1.15
C LYS A 374 24.79 -11.93 2.25
N GLN A 375 25.30 -10.72 2.03
CA GLN A 375 26.16 -10.02 2.97
C GLN A 375 25.41 -9.60 4.24
N SER A 376 24.17 -9.10 4.09
CA SER A 376 23.31 -8.72 5.20
C SER A 376 23.00 -9.91 6.13
N ILE A 377 22.67 -11.06 5.55
CA ILE A 377 22.44 -12.31 6.30
C ILE A 377 23.72 -12.66 7.08
N ALA A 378 24.88 -12.71 6.42
CA ALA A 378 26.14 -13.05 7.09
C ALA A 378 26.52 -12.06 8.21
N LYS A 379 26.21 -10.77 8.04
CA LYS A 379 26.47 -9.70 9.01
C LYS A 379 25.59 -9.78 10.25
N ARG A 380 24.32 -10.17 10.08
CA ARG A 380 23.28 -10.08 11.13
C ARG A 380 22.94 -11.41 11.78
N ARG A 381 23.36 -12.54 11.19
CA ARG A 381 23.14 -13.86 11.79
C ARG A 381 23.87 -13.94 13.15
N PRO A 382 23.23 -14.49 14.20
CA PRO A 382 23.94 -14.75 15.45
C PRO A 382 25.15 -15.63 15.16
N LYS A 383 26.34 -15.22 15.62
CA LYS A 383 27.51 -16.10 15.55
C LYS A 383 27.23 -17.32 16.42
N PRO A 384 27.52 -18.55 15.96
CA PRO A 384 27.51 -19.70 16.86
C PRO A 384 28.47 -19.40 18.01
N GLY A 385 27.92 -19.45 19.24
CA GLY A 385 28.65 -19.20 20.48
C GLY A 385 29.65 -20.30 20.81
#